data_AF-A0A2D1SNR3-F1
#
_entry.id   AF-A0A2D1SNR3-F1
#
_cell.length_a   1.000
_cell.length_b   1.000
_cell.length_c   1.000
_cell.angle_alpha   90.00
_cell.angle_beta   90.00
_cell.angle_gamma   90.00
#
_symmetry.space_group_name_H-M   'P 1'
#
loop_
_entity.id
_entity.type
_entity.pdbx_description
1 polymer ?
#
loop_
_entity_poly.entity_id
_entity_poly.type
_entity_poly.pdbx_seq_one_letter_code
_entity_poly.pdbx_strand_id
1 'polypeptide(L)'
;MKRRLLMLCIPFVFAGCAITNTQTIIDWVDFVKLNDSSYYGIYETELASPDFLGEVASVVKFKLDENVTTTSYKSKNGDAAFHEKGTKIYAVKGLEDVYAVQSNYKINGYQIYFEDGNMSNYRFDTMSQDEIKKVELYKLNEQGGYKLLSMLNEQTEIQSFLAVLNASEEKSNFKPKMIDKDPTYFEMVFYSNAPIAHRYGLQYDGETYYWHPWETAILDEKIGEYFKE
;
A
#
# COMPACT_ATOMS: atom_id res chain seq x y z
N MET A 1 22.08 77.57 37.42
CA MET A 1 20.71 77.06 37.18
C MET A 1 20.78 75.61 36.70
N LYS A 2 19.99 74.74 37.34
CA LYS A 2 19.45 73.44 36.86
C LYS A 2 20.41 72.24 36.62
N ARG A 3 20.49 71.42 37.68
CA ARG A 3 20.34 69.95 37.70
C ARG A 3 19.50 69.37 36.53
N ARG A 4 19.93 68.21 35.99
CA ARG A 4 19.19 67.07 35.38
C ARG A 4 20.11 66.38 34.36
N LEU A 5 20.11 65.08 34.10
CA LEU A 5 19.42 63.90 34.58
C LEU A 5 20.15 62.72 33.87
N LEU A 6 20.27 61.60 34.59
CA LEU A 6 20.66 60.26 34.12
C LEU A 6 20.21 59.89 32.70
N MET A 7 21.03 59.19 31.91
CA MET A 7 20.52 58.08 31.08
C MET A 7 21.60 57.03 30.79
N LEU A 8 21.29 55.84 31.28
CA LEU A 8 21.98 54.57 31.19
C LEU A 8 21.73 53.99 29.78
N CYS A 9 22.74 53.93 28.91
CA CYS A 9 22.60 53.25 27.62
C CYS A 9 23.00 51.77 27.75
N ILE A 10 21.95 50.99 27.99
CA ILE A 10 21.69 49.57 27.75
C ILE A 10 22.72 48.85 26.85
N PRO A 11 23.27 47.70 27.27
CA PRO A 11 24.03 46.83 26.37
C PRO A 11 23.08 46.20 25.35
N PHE A 12 23.42 46.33 24.07
CA PHE A 12 22.73 45.67 22.95
C PHE A 12 22.74 44.16 23.18
N VAL A 13 21.60 43.62 23.60
CA VAL A 13 21.34 42.19 23.70
C VAL A 13 21.36 41.59 22.30
N PHE A 14 22.14 40.54 22.14
CA PHE A 14 22.18 39.66 20.98
C PHE A 14 20.77 39.22 20.57
N ALA A 15 20.23 39.81 19.50
CA ALA A 15 19.14 39.21 18.74
C ALA A 15 19.74 38.27 17.69
N GLY A 16 20.30 37.15 18.15
CA GLY A 16 20.58 35.99 17.30
C GLY A 16 19.26 35.26 17.06
N CYS A 17 18.47 35.69 16.07
CA CYS A 17 17.45 34.82 15.49
C CYS A 17 18.19 33.70 14.74
N ALA A 18 18.51 32.62 15.45
CA ALA A 18 18.72 31.34 14.81
C ALA A 18 17.35 30.90 14.26
N ILE A 19 17.05 31.29 13.02
CA ILE A 19 16.08 30.55 12.20
C ILE A 19 16.78 29.21 11.96
N THR A 20 16.60 28.27 12.87
CA THR A 20 16.91 26.89 12.58
C THR A 20 15.96 26.50 11.46
N ASN A 21 16.48 26.39 10.25
CA ASN A 21 15.80 25.70 9.14
C ASN A 21 15.69 24.23 9.53
N THR A 22 14.78 23.92 10.47
CA THR A 22 14.37 22.55 10.77
C THR A 22 13.52 22.11 9.59
N GLN A 23 14.18 21.48 8.63
CA GLN A 23 13.53 20.80 7.52
C GLN A 23 12.68 19.67 8.12
N THR A 24 11.36 19.86 8.12
CA THR A 24 10.44 18.83 8.59
C THR A 24 10.28 17.82 7.45
N ILE A 25 10.61 16.56 7.73
CA ILE A 25 10.28 15.44 6.87
C ILE A 25 8.86 15.02 7.25
N ILE A 26 7.95 15.06 6.28
CA ILE A 26 6.56 14.64 6.45
C ILE A 26 6.44 13.23 5.90
N ASP A 27 5.96 12.31 6.74
CA ASP A 27 5.60 10.96 6.31
C ASP A 27 4.19 10.98 5.73
N TRP A 28 4.07 10.66 4.44
CA TRP A 28 2.81 10.72 3.71
C TRP A 28 2.15 9.35 3.67
N VAL A 29 0.83 9.31 3.88
CA VAL A 29 0.03 8.15 3.47
C VAL A 29 -0.16 8.22 1.95
N ASP A 30 -0.19 7.08 1.26
CA ASP A 30 -0.43 7.06 -0.19
C ASP A 30 -1.87 7.51 -0.51
N PHE A 31 -1.99 8.70 -1.11
CA PHE A 31 -3.28 9.22 -1.56
C PHE A 31 -3.17 10.06 -2.84
N VAL A 32 -4.31 10.21 -3.51
CA VAL A 32 -4.56 11.18 -4.58
C VAL A 32 -5.75 12.07 -4.22
N LYS A 33 -5.69 13.36 -4.57
CA LYS A 33 -6.77 14.32 -4.30
C LYS A 33 -7.49 14.70 -5.59
N LEU A 34 -8.79 14.42 -5.66
CA LEU A 34 -9.67 14.79 -6.78
C LEU A 34 -11.10 14.94 -6.28
N ASN A 35 -11.90 15.74 -6.98
CA ASN A 35 -13.30 16.01 -6.60
C ASN A 35 -13.49 16.46 -5.14
N ASP A 36 -12.52 17.20 -4.60
CA ASP A 36 -12.47 17.66 -3.20
C ASP A 36 -12.38 16.56 -2.13
N SER A 37 -12.33 15.29 -2.56
CA SER A 37 -12.10 14.11 -1.73
C SER A 37 -10.67 13.59 -1.84
N SER A 38 -10.25 12.85 -0.81
CA SER A 38 -8.97 12.14 -0.78
C SER A 38 -9.25 10.67 -1.03
N TYR A 39 -8.46 10.05 -1.89
CA TYR A 39 -8.56 8.63 -2.18
C TYR A 39 -7.23 7.99 -1.84
N TYR A 40 -7.27 6.88 -1.11
CA TYR A 40 -6.11 6.26 -0.49
C TYR A 40 -5.78 4.94 -1.17
N GLY A 41 -4.49 4.69 -1.38
CA GLY A 41 -4.00 3.48 -1.99
C GLY A 41 -4.21 2.28 -1.07
N ILE A 42 -4.89 1.24 -1.56
CA ILE A 42 -5.06 -0.02 -0.82
C ILE A 42 -4.07 -1.07 -1.36
N TYR A 43 -3.19 -1.58 -0.51
CA TYR A 43 -2.10 -2.45 -0.93
C TYR A 43 -2.57 -3.89 -1.23
N GLU A 44 -3.63 -4.34 -0.56
CA GLU A 44 -4.25 -5.67 -0.66
C GLU A 44 -5.15 -5.83 -1.89
N THR A 45 -5.06 -4.90 -2.85
CA THR A 45 -5.88 -4.91 -4.06
C THR A 45 -5.04 -4.87 -5.33
N GLU A 46 -5.57 -5.48 -6.38
CA GLU A 46 -5.04 -5.43 -7.74
C GLU A 46 -6.20 -5.11 -8.69
N LEU A 47 -5.91 -4.41 -9.79
CA LEU A 47 -6.87 -4.33 -10.89
C LEU A 47 -7.01 -5.73 -11.51
N ALA A 48 -8.22 -6.29 -11.58
CA ALA A 48 -8.42 -7.66 -12.05
C ALA A 48 -8.04 -7.85 -13.53
N SER A 49 -8.24 -6.82 -14.35
CA SER A 49 -7.87 -6.78 -15.77
C SER A 49 -7.75 -5.32 -16.25
N PRO A 50 -6.81 -5.00 -17.16
CA PRO A 50 -6.76 -3.70 -17.84
C PRO A 50 -8.07 -3.31 -18.53
N ASP A 51 -8.93 -4.28 -18.89
CA ASP A 51 -10.24 -4.01 -19.49
C ASP A 51 -11.16 -3.20 -18.57
N PHE A 52 -10.94 -3.26 -17.25
CA PHE A 52 -11.66 -2.47 -16.27
C PHE A 52 -11.15 -1.03 -16.14
N LEU A 53 -10.11 -0.62 -16.85
CA LEU A 53 -9.72 0.79 -16.91
C LEU A 53 -10.75 1.61 -17.68
N GLY A 54 -11.25 2.66 -17.05
CA GLY A 54 -12.13 3.66 -17.62
C GLY A 54 -11.36 4.82 -18.26
N GLU A 55 -12.06 5.93 -18.42
CA GLU A 55 -11.47 7.17 -18.94
C GLU A 55 -10.52 7.82 -17.91
N VAL A 56 -9.70 8.76 -18.39
CA VAL A 56 -8.85 9.57 -17.51
C VAL A 56 -9.75 10.51 -16.71
N ALA A 57 -9.89 10.25 -15.41
CA ALA A 57 -10.69 11.06 -14.49
C ALA A 57 -9.95 12.33 -14.06
N SER A 58 -8.62 12.25 -13.92
CA SER A 58 -7.79 13.37 -13.52
C SER A 58 -6.32 13.17 -13.93
N VAL A 59 -5.51 14.20 -13.71
CA VAL A 59 -4.06 14.16 -13.90
C VAL A 59 -3.40 14.81 -12.69
N VAL A 60 -2.35 14.18 -12.18
CA VAL A 60 -1.55 14.71 -11.08
C VAL A 60 -0.90 16.03 -11.52
N LYS A 61 -1.14 17.08 -10.73
CA LYS A 61 -0.61 18.42 -10.93
C LYS A 61 0.60 18.71 -10.06
N PHE A 62 0.71 18.03 -8.92
CA PHE A 62 1.76 18.27 -7.93
C PHE A 62 2.01 17.03 -7.05
N LYS A 63 3.27 16.61 -6.93
CA LYS A 63 3.72 15.57 -5.98
C LYS A 63 3.99 16.23 -4.63
N LEU A 64 3.51 15.66 -3.53
CA LEU A 64 3.73 16.20 -2.18
C LEU A 64 5.05 15.74 -1.58
N ASP A 65 5.36 14.46 -1.73
CA ASP A 65 6.60 13.88 -1.27
C ASP A 65 7.80 14.66 -1.85
N GLU A 66 8.80 14.89 -0.99
CA GLU A 66 10.01 15.70 -1.24
C GLU A 66 9.77 17.19 -1.59
N ASN A 67 8.55 17.61 -1.90
CA ASN A 67 8.22 18.96 -2.37
C ASN A 67 7.51 19.82 -1.31
N VAL A 68 6.89 19.18 -0.31
CA VAL A 68 6.24 19.85 0.81
C VAL A 68 7.01 19.59 2.09
N THR A 69 7.53 20.66 2.68
CA THR A 69 8.32 20.63 3.93
C THR A 69 7.61 21.31 5.10
N THR A 70 6.37 21.76 4.90
CA THR A 70 5.58 22.48 5.92
C THR A 70 4.31 21.72 6.25
N THR A 71 4.11 21.45 7.54
CA THR A 71 2.93 20.72 8.05
C THR A 71 1.63 21.51 7.91
N SER A 72 1.71 22.81 7.62
CA SER A 72 0.55 23.66 7.36
C SER A 72 0.01 23.55 5.92
N TYR A 73 0.68 22.81 5.04
CA TYR A 73 0.21 22.62 3.66
C TYR A 73 -1.13 21.89 3.67
N LYS A 74 -2.09 22.39 2.88
CA LYS A 74 -3.40 21.77 2.69
C LYS A 74 -3.45 21.20 1.27
N SER A 75 -3.62 19.88 1.17
CA SER A 75 -3.77 19.22 -0.12
C SER A 75 -5.02 19.71 -0.87
N LYS A 76 -4.94 19.71 -2.19
CA LYS A 76 -5.98 20.22 -3.11
C LYS A 76 -6.05 19.36 -4.37
N ASN A 77 -7.12 19.49 -5.15
CA ASN A 77 -7.34 18.66 -6.33
C ASN A 77 -6.15 18.68 -7.32
N GLY A 78 -5.67 17.49 -7.68
CA GLY A 78 -4.48 17.27 -8.47
C GLY A 78 -3.21 17.02 -7.65
N ASP A 79 -3.25 17.11 -6.32
CA ASP A 79 -2.14 16.68 -5.49
C ASP A 79 -2.13 15.15 -5.37
N ALA A 80 -0.94 14.57 -5.32
CA ALA A 80 -0.72 13.18 -4.99
C ALA A 80 0.46 13.05 -4.02
N ALA A 81 0.38 12.11 -3.08
CA ALA A 81 1.45 11.87 -2.11
C ALA A 81 2.76 11.53 -2.84
N PHE A 82 2.75 10.48 -3.66
CA PHE A 82 3.96 9.90 -4.26
C PHE A 82 4.03 10.00 -5.79
N HIS A 83 2.92 10.28 -6.47
CA HIS A 83 2.90 10.28 -7.94
C HIS A 83 3.47 11.55 -8.54
N GLU A 84 4.27 11.39 -9.60
CA GLU A 84 4.85 12.50 -10.34
C GLU A 84 3.80 13.31 -11.10
N LYS A 85 4.08 14.61 -11.29
CA LYS A 85 3.24 15.49 -12.11
C LYS A 85 3.08 14.95 -13.53
N GLY A 86 1.84 14.95 -14.03
CA GLY A 86 1.49 14.42 -15.35
C GLY A 86 1.01 12.97 -15.33
N THR A 87 1.14 12.27 -14.20
CA THR A 87 0.59 10.93 -14.01
C THR A 87 -0.93 10.95 -14.17
N LYS A 88 -1.47 10.06 -15.00
CA LYS A 88 -2.91 9.94 -15.25
C LYS A 88 -3.57 9.13 -14.14
N ILE A 89 -4.74 9.59 -13.72
CA ILE A 89 -5.62 8.90 -12.79
C ILE A 89 -6.83 8.44 -13.59
N TYR A 90 -7.05 7.14 -13.68
CA TYR A 90 -8.13 6.53 -14.45
C TYR A 90 -9.30 6.19 -13.53
N ALA A 91 -10.53 6.33 -14.02
CA ALA A 91 -11.68 5.71 -13.36
C ALA A 91 -11.61 4.17 -13.49
N VAL A 92 -12.21 3.44 -12.56
CA VAL A 92 -12.41 1.99 -12.69
C VAL A 92 -13.83 1.72 -13.17
N LYS A 93 -13.99 0.99 -14.28
CA LYS A 93 -15.30 0.67 -14.85
C LYS A 93 -16.12 -0.17 -13.86
N GLY A 94 -17.38 0.22 -13.70
CA GLY A 94 -18.34 -0.49 -12.84
C GLY A 94 -18.22 -0.15 -11.36
N LEU A 95 -17.31 0.74 -10.96
CA LEU A 95 -17.17 1.23 -9.59
C LEU A 95 -17.18 2.75 -9.57
N GLU A 96 -18.08 3.33 -8.77
CA GLU A 96 -18.12 4.77 -8.54
C GLU A 96 -17.02 5.15 -7.55
N ASP A 97 -16.36 6.29 -7.79
CA ASP A 97 -15.35 6.84 -6.88
C ASP A 97 -14.19 5.89 -6.52
N VAL A 98 -13.85 5.00 -7.45
CA VAL A 98 -12.66 4.15 -7.40
C VAL A 98 -11.75 4.49 -8.57
N TYR A 99 -10.48 4.69 -8.27
CA TYR A 99 -9.50 5.17 -9.23
C TYR A 99 -8.28 4.27 -9.32
N ALA A 100 -7.68 4.21 -10.50
CA ALA A 100 -6.49 3.43 -10.79
C ALA A 100 -5.35 4.34 -11.27
N VAL A 101 -4.16 4.13 -10.73
CA VAL A 101 -2.93 4.82 -11.15
C VAL A 101 -1.87 3.79 -11.48
N GLN A 102 -1.15 3.97 -12.58
CA GLN A 102 -0.12 3.04 -13.01
C GLN A 102 0.96 2.88 -11.92
N SER A 103 1.35 1.65 -11.61
CA SER A 103 2.34 1.32 -10.60
C SER A 103 3.18 0.12 -11.02
N ASN A 104 4.50 0.24 -10.85
CA ASN A 104 5.44 -0.85 -11.14
C ASN A 104 5.54 -1.88 -10.00
N TYR A 105 4.94 -1.59 -8.83
CA TYR A 105 4.94 -2.47 -7.66
C TYR A 105 3.73 -3.41 -7.61
N LYS A 106 2.77 -3.17 -8.49
CA LYS A 106 1.52 -3.93 -8.61
C LYS A 106 1.66 -5.00 -9.68
N ILE A 107 1.16 -6.19 -9.40
CA ILE A 107 1.26 -7.34 -10.30
C ILE A 107 0.54 -7.03 -11.61
N ASN A 108 -0.64 -6.42 -11.52
CA ASN A 108 -1.44 -6.03 -12.69
C ASN A 108 -1.19 -4.58 -13.14
N GLY A 109 -0.14 -3.94 -12.62
CA GLY A 109 0.37 -2.65 -13.11
C GLY A 109 -0.40 -1.42 -12.65
N TYR A 110 -1.40 -1.55 -11.76
CA TYR A 110 -2.21 -0.43 -11.28
C TYR A 110 -2.45 -0.51 -9.77
N GLN A 111 -2.15 0.59 -9.08
CA GLN A 111 -2.56 0.84 -7.70
C GLN A 111 -3.99 1.35 -7.70
N ILE A 112 -4.83 0.79 -6.82
CA ILE A 112 -6.23 1.17 -6.67
C ILE A 112 -6.40 2.11 -5.48
N TYR A 113 -7.23 3.12 -5.66
CA TYR A 113 -7.51 4.18 -4.71
C TYR A 113 -9.01 4.25 -4.38
N PHE A 114 -9.32 4.30 -3.07
CA PHE A 114 -10.68 4.36 -2.52
C PHE A 114 -10.85 5.54 -1.57
N GLU A 115 -12.05 6.10 -1.46
CA GLU A 115 -12.28 7.30 -0.63
C GLU A 115 -12.09 7.04 0.88
N ASP A 116 -12.57 5.92 1.40
CA ASP A 116 -12.55 5.62 2.84
C ASP A 116 -11.15 5.23 3.36
N GLY A 117 -10.26 4.82 2.47
CA GLY A 117 -8.92 4.31 2.77
C GLY A 117 -8.89 3.18 3.79
N ASN A 118 -10.02 2.51 4.04
CA ASN A 118 -10.13 1.55 5.12
C ASN A 118 -9.66 0.17 4.65
N MET A 119 -8.37 -0.10 4.84
CA MET A 119 -7.75 -1.40 4.52
C MET A 119 -8.45 -2.58 5.19
N SER A 120 -9.13 -2.38 6.33
CA SER A 120 -9.87 -3.44 7.03
C SER A 120 -10.99 -4.05 6.19
N ASN A 121 -11.51 -3.32 5.19
CA ASN A 121 -12.54 -3.82 4.28
C ASN A 121 -11.97 -4.86 3.28
N TYR A 122 -10.66 -4.89 3.10
CA TYR A 122 -9.95 -5.72 2.13
C TYR A 122 -9.12 -6.82 2.80
N ARG A 123 -9.51 -7.22 4.02
CA ARG A 123 -8.90 -8.34 4.73
C ARG A 123 -9.27 -9.67 4.07
N PHE A 124 -8.45 -10.67 4.32
CA PHE A 124 -8.69 -12.02 3.79
C PHE A 124 -10.02 -12.62 4.26
N ASP A 125 -10.42 -12.38 5.50
CA ASP A 125 -11.65 -12.91 6.10
C ASP A 125 -12.91 -12.13 5.71
N THR A 126 -12.78 -10.92 5.15
CA THR A 126 -13.90 -10.11 4.65
C THR A 126 -14.21 -10.35 3.17
N MET A 127 -13.29 -11.00 2.44
CA MET A 127 -13.46 -11.36 1.04
C MET A 127 -14.53 -12.45 0.85
N SER A 128 -15.34 -12.32 -0.21
CA SER A 128 -16.32 -13.35 -0.61
C SER A 128 -15.63 -14.54 -1.27
N GLN A 129 -15.13 -15.49 -0.46
CA GLN A 129 -14.33 -16.62 -0.92
C GLN A 129 -15.05 -17.55 -1.92
N ASP A 130 -16.38 -17.66 -1.84
CA ASP A 130 -17.20 -18.48 -2.75
C ASP A 130 -17.27 -17.93 -4.18
N GLU A 131 -16.98 -16.64 -4.36
CA GLU A 131 -17.04 -15.96 -5.65
C GLU A 131 -15.72 -16.07 -6.44
N ILE A 132 -14.66 -16.57 -5.82
CA ILE A 132 -13.33 -16.70 -6.43
C ILE A 132 -13.38 -17.72 -7.57
N LYS A 133 -12.86 -17.31 -8.73
CA LYS A 133 -12.80 -18.09 -9.98
C LYS A 133 -11.40 -18.44 -10.42
N LYS A 134 -10.41 -17.68 -9.96
CA LYS A 134 -9.00 -17.90 -10.29
C LYS A 134 -8.15 -17.42 -9.13
N VAL A 135 -7.10 -18.17 -8.82
CA VAL A 135 -6.03 -17.74 -7.92
C VAL A 135 -4.72 -17.82 -8.68
N GLU A 136 -3.93 -16.75 -8.63
CA GLU A 136 -2.57 -16.73 -9.17
C GLU A 136 -1.57 -16.63 -8.03
N LEU A 137 -0.52 -17.45 -8.10
CA LEU A 137 0.50 -17.57 -7.08
C LEU A 137 1.83 -17.10 -7.64
N TYR A 138 2.45 -16.16 -6.97
CA TYR A 138 3.68 -15.52 -7.42
C TYR A 138 4.78 -15.66 -6.37
N LYS A 139 6.03 -15.61 -6.84
CA LYS A 139 7.23 -15.47 -6.02
C LYS A 139 7.92 -14.16 -6.32
N LEU A 140 8.32 -13.44 -5.28
CA LEU A 140 9.16 -12.25 -5.42
C LEU A 140 10.55 -12.68 -5.89
N ASN A 141 11.03 -12.07 -6.97
CA ASN A 141 12.37 -12.28 -7.49
C ASN A 141 13.39 -11.34 -6.81
N GLU A 142 14.68 -11.63 -6.97
CA GLU A 142 15.77 -10.84 -6.38
C GLU A 142 15.84 -9.40 -6.93
N GLN A 143 15.22 -9.12 -8.08
CA GLN A 143 15.15 -7.81 -8.71
C GLN A 143 13.90 -7.00 -8.28
N GLY A 144 13.08 -7.51 -7.36
CA GLY A 144 11.89 -6.83 -6.82
C GLY A 144 10.62 -6.96 -7.67
N GLY A 145 10.60 -7.83 -8.68
CA GLY A 145 9.41 -8.18 -9.48
C GLY A 145 8.80 -9.52 -9.09
N TYR A 146 7.68 -9.88 -9.72
CA TYR A 146 6.94 -11.11 -9.43
C TYR A 146 7.07 -12.12 -10.56
N LYS A 147 7.40 -13.38 -10.23
CA LYS A 147 7.36 -14.53 -11.14
C LYS A 147 6.12 -15.35 -10.83
N LEU A 148 5.24 -15.53 -11.83
CA LEU A 148 4.11 -16.45 -11.72
C LEU A 148 4.63 -17.89 -11.55
N LEU A 149 4.16 -18.56 -10.51
CA LEU A 149 4.49 -19.96 -10.21
C LEU A 149 3.36 -20.89 -10.65
N SER A 150 2.13 -20.58 -10.26
CA SER A 150 0.97 -21.43 -10.51
C SER A 150 -0.30 -20.61 -10.66
N MET A 151 -1.30 -21.22 -11.30
CA MET A 151 -2.64 -20.67 -11.49
C MET A 151 -3.66 -21.75 -11.17
N LEU A 152 -4.51 -21.50 -10.19
CA LEU A 152 -5.59 -22.37 -9.78
C LEU A 152 -6.88 -21.88 -10.45
N ASN A 153 -7.49 -22.71 -11.29
CA ASN A 153 -8.72 -22.39 -12.02
C ASN A 153 -9.87 -23.36 -11.71
N GLU A 154 -9.56 -24.53 -11.18
CA GLU A 154 -10.56 -25.54 -10.84
C GLU A 154 -11.14 -25.25 -9.45
N GLN A 155 -12.46 -25.18 -9.33
CA GLN A 155 -13.12 -24.78 -8.09
C GLN A 155 -12.73 -25.70 -6.91
N THR A 156 -12.58 -27.00 -7.14
CA THR A 156 -12.17 -27.94 -6.10
C THR A 156 -10.76 -27.70 -5.60
N GLU A 157 -9.85 -27.28 -6.48
CA GLU A 157 -8.48 -26.92 -6.13
C GLU A 157 -8.43 -25.59 -5.37
N ILE A 158 -9.16 -24.58 -5.85
CA ILE A 158 -9.30 -23.28 -5.17
C ILE A 158 -9.83 -23.47 -3.75
N GLN A 159 -10.87 -24.29 -3.56
CA GLN A 159 -11.44 -24.55 -2.24
C GLN A 159 -10.49 -25.33 -1.34
N SER A 160 -9.70 -26.26 -1.90
CA SER A 160 -8.66 -26.96 -1.14
C SER A 160 -7.56 -26.00 -0.68
N PHE A 161 -7.15 -25.06 -1.52
CA PHE A 161 -6.19 -24.02 -1.19
C PHE A 161 -6.70 -23.07 -0.11
N LEU A 162 -7.93 -22.55 -0.27
CA LEU A 162 -8.58 -21.70 0.73
C LEU A 162 -8.74 -22.42 2.07
N ALA A 163 -9.04 -23.72 2.08
CA ALA A 163 -9.13 -24.49 3.32
C ALA A 163 -7.81 -24.51 4.09
N VAL A 164 -6.66 -24.59 3.40
CA VAL A 164 -5.34 -24.52 4.05
C VAL A 164 -5.11 -23.13 4.65
N LEU A 165 -5.45 -22.06 3.93
CA LEU A 165 -5.33 -20.68 4.42
C LEU A 165 -6.23 -20.41 5.64
N ASN A 166 -7.50 -20.80 5.57
CA ASN A 166 -8.47 -20.65 6.65
C ASN A 166 -8.11 -21.49 7.89
N ALA A 167 -7.35 -22.57 7.72
CA ALA A 167 -6.85 -23.40 8.82
C ALA A 167 -5.57 -22.84 9.46
N SER A 168 -5.07 -21.68 9.04
CA SER A 168 -3.89 -21.07 9.65
C SER A 168 -4.10 -20.76 11.13
N GLU A 169 -3.03 -20.91 11.91
CA GLU A 169 -3.05 -20.69 13.36
C GLU A 169 -2.43 -19.34 13.69
N GLU A 170 -3.21 -18.43 14.27
CA GLU A 170 -2.68 -17.18 14.80
C GLU A 170 -1.64 -17.44 15.90
N LYS A 171 -0.44 -16.89 15.72
CA LYS A 171 0.64 -16.96 16.71
C LYS A 171 1.30 -15.59 16.85
N SER A 172 0.70 -14.75 17.68
CA SER A 172 1.16 -13.38 17.95
C SER A 172 2.59 -13.27 18.48
N ASN A 173 3.13 -14.34 19.09
CA ASN A 173 4.51 -14.41 19.56
C ASN A 173 5.47 -15.15 18.62
N PHE A 174 5.01 -15.54 17.43
CA PHE A 174 5.86 -16.14 16.42
C PHE A 174 6.95 -15.16 15.97
N LYS A 175 8.17 -15.67 15.83
CA LYS A 175 9.32 -14.91 15.35
C LYS A 175 9.93 -15.67 14.18
N PRO A 176 9.81 -15.14 12.95
CA PRO A 176 10.42 -15.76 11.79
C PRO A 176 11.93 -15.93 11.97
N LYS A 177 12.47 -17.04 11.47
CA LYS A 177 13.91 -17.26 11.45
C LYS A 177 14.56 -16.43 10.34
N MET A 178 15.20 -15.32 10.71
CA MET A 178 15.90 -14.43 9.77
C MET A 178 17.41 -14.37 10.00
N ILE A 179 18.00 -15.35 10.68
CA ILE A 179 19.42 -15.29 11.10
C ILE A 179 20.37 -15.49 9.91
N ASP A 180 20.04 -16.42 9.00
CA ASP A 180 20.95 -16.84 7.92
C ASP A 180 20.55 -16.31 6.54
N LYS A 181 19.26 -15.98 6.34
CA LYS A 181 18.70 -15.51 5.07
C LYS A 181 17.37 -14.78 5.30
N ASP A 182 17.08 -13.81 4.44
CA ASP A 182 15.74 -13.22 4.35
C ASP A 182 14.70 -14.30 3.95
N PRO A 183 13.44 -14.16 4.43
CA PRO A 183 12.36 -15.04 4.01
C PRO A 183 12.19 -15.06 2.49
N THR A 184 11.68 -16.17 1.97
CA THR A 184 11.15 -16.21 0.61
C THR A 184 9.76 -15.60 0.62
N TYR A 185 9.54 -14.60 -0.24
CA TYR A 185 8.27 -13.89 -0.34
C TYR A 185 7.45 -14.40 -1.51
N PHE A 186 6.16 -14.59 -1.25
CA PHE A 186 5.15 -15.00 -2.19
C PHE A 186 3.97 -14.03 -2.15
N GLU A 187 3.23 -13.96 -3.25
CA GLU A 187 1.98 -13.22 -3.35
C GLU A 187 0.89 -14.13 -3.89
N MET A 188 -0.32 -13.94 -3.38
CA MET A 188 -1.51 -14.67 -3.77
C MET A 188 -2.53 -13.65 -4.28
N VAL A 189 -2.98 -13.78 -5.51
CA VAL A 189 -3.98 -12.88 -6.11
C VAL A 189 -5.26 -13.66 -6.40
N PHE A 190 -6.35 -13.23 -5.78
CA PHE A 190 -7.67 -13.87 -5.83
C PHE A 190 -8.60 -13.07 -6.73
N TYR A 191 -9.05 -13.70 -7.81
CA TYR A 191 -9.87 -13.07 -8.83
C TYR A 191 -11.31 -13.58 -8.75
N SER A 192 -12.25 -12.66 -8.79
CA SER A 192 -13.67 -12.91 -9.05
C SER A 192 -14.06 -12.29 -10.41
N ASN A 193 -15.36 -12.11 -10.66
CA ASN A 193 -15.83 -11.33 -11.81
C ASN A 193 -15.82 -9.81 -11.55
N ALA A 194 -15.40 -9.37 -10.37
CA ALA A 194 -15.34 -7.97 -10.00
C ALA A 194 -14.12 -7.26 -10.64
N PRO A 195 -14.17 -5.93 -10.80
CA PRO A 195 -13.03 -5.14 -11.30
C PRO A 195 -11.78 -5.20 -10.42
N ILE A 196 -11.94 -5.53 -9.14
CA ILE A 196 -10.88 -5.55 -8.12
C ILE A 196 -10.62 -7.00 -7.72
N ALA A 197 -9.34 -7.40 -7.78
CA ALA A 197 -8.85 -8.65 -7.22
C ALA A 197 -8.20 -8.37 -5.85
N HIS A 198 -8.23 -9.38 -4.97
CA HIS A 198 -7.58 -9.29 -3.66
C HIS A 198 -6.17 -9.86 -3.71
N ARG A 199 -5.23 -9.25 -3.00
CA ARG A 199 -3.83 -9.64 -2.97
C ARG A 199 -3.34 -9.77 -1.53
N TYR A 200 -2.69 -10.89 -1.22
CA TYR A 200 -2.12 -11.14 0.10
C TYR A 200 -0.72 -11.76 0.00
N GLY A 201 0.18 -11.27 0.84
CA GLY A 201 1.54 -11.77 0.95
C GLY A 201 1.63 -13.02 1.82
N LEU A 202 2.55 -13.91 1.47
CA LEU A 202 2.89 -15.13 2.21
C LEU A 202 4.42 -15.28 2.24
N GLN A 203 4.96 -15.76 3.36
CA GLN A 203 6.40 -15.79 3.62
C GLN A 203 6.82 -17.19 4.06
N TYR A 204 8.05 -17.58 3.68
CA TYR A 204 8.70 -18.80 4.16
C TYR A 204 10.08 -18.48 4.71
N ASP A 205 10.31 -18.72 6.00
CA ASP A 205 11.58 -18.42 6.69
C ASP A 205 12.63 -19.53 6.60
N GLY A 206 12.41 -20.54 5.76
CA GLY A 206 13.27 -21.73 5.66
C GLY A 206 12.74 -22.94 6.43
N GLU A 207 11.77 -22.74 7.33
CA GLU A 207 11.14 -23.82 8.10
C GLU A 207 9.61 -23.70 8.15
N THR A 208 9.09 -22.48 8.28
CA THR A 208 7.68 -22.21 8.53
C THR A 208 7.11 -21.28 7.47
N TYR A 209 5.94 -21.64 6.95
CA TYR A 209 5.11 -20.73 6.16
C TYR A 209 4.25 -19.88 7.09
N TYR A 210 4.25 -18.57 6.88
CA TYR A 210 3.47 -17.63 7.67
C TYR A 210 3.01 -16.47 6.82
N TRP A 211 1.97 -15.79 7.30
CA TRP A 211 1.32 -14.69 6.61
C TRP A 211 0.58 -13.80 7.61
N HIS A 212 -0.07 -12.75 7.12
CA HIS A 212 -0.74 -11.73 7.94
C HIS A 212 -2.18 -11.50 7.45
N PRO A 213 -3.11 -12.46 7.63
CA PRO A 213 -4.52 -12.26 7.29
C PRO A 213 -5.17 -11.17 8.16
N TRP A 214 -4.66 -11.01 9.38
CA TRP A 214 -4.89 -9.88 10.27
C TRP A 214 -3.70 -9.70 11.20
N GLU A 215 -3.45 -10.73 12.03
CA GLU A 215 -2.22 -10.91 12.81
C GLU A 215 -1.34 -11.96 12.14
N THR A 216 -0.11 -12.12 12.62
CA THR A 216 0.79 -13.20 12.18
C THR A 216 0.15 -14.57 12.42
N ALA A 217 -0.04 -15.32 11.34
CA ALA A 217 -0.57 -16.68 11.36
C ALA A 217 0.40 -17.65 10.68
N ILE A 218 0.46 -18.88 11.18
CA ILE A 218 1.29 -19.96 10.64
C ILE A 218 0.42 -20.91 9.82
N LEU A 219 0.98 -21.40 8.72
CA LEU A 219 0.34 -22.33 7.80
C LEU A 219 0.94 -23.73 7.92
N ASP A 220 0.12 -24.74 7.63
CA ASP A 220 0.57 -26.13 7.46
C ASP A 220 1.59 -26.24 6.31
N GLU A 221 2.61 -27.09 6.46
CA GLU A 221 3.70 -27.26 5.48
C GLU A 221 3.21 -27.63 4.07
N LYS A 222 2.02 -28.25 3.95
CA LYS A 222 1.38 -28.59 2.68
C LYS A 222 1.10 -27.37 1.81
N ILE A 223 0.99 -26.17 2.38
CA ILE A 223 0.86 -24.94 1.59
C ILE A 223 2.01 -24.80 0.59
N GLY A 224 3.20 -25.31 0.94
CA GLY A 224 4.38 -25.29 0.07
C GLY A 224 4.20 -26.08 -1.22
N GLU A 225 3.24 -27.01 -1.31
CA GLU A 225 2.95 -27.74 -2.55
C GLU A 225 2.46 -26.84 -3.68
N TYR A 226 1.80 -25.73 -3.35
CA TYR A 226 1.28 -24.76 -4.30
C TYR A 226 2.34 -23.77 -4.82
N PHE A 227 3.50 -23.70 -4.15
CA PHE A 227 4.57 -22.73 -4.45
C PHE A 227 5.87 -23.38 -4.96
N LYS A 228 5.79 -24.62 -5.43
CA LYS A 228 6.92 -25.32 -6.09
C LYS A 228 7.19 -24.71 -7.47
N GLU A 229 8.48 -24.62 -7.83
CA GLU A 229 8.93 -24.20 -9.19
C GLU A 229 8.91 -25.34 -10.20
#